data_AF-A0A3D5FE45-F1
#
_entry.id   AF-A0A3D5FE45-F1
#
_cell.length_a   1.000
_cell.length_b   1.000
_cell.length_c   1.000
_cell.angle_alpha   90.00
_cell.angle_beta   90.00
_cell.angle_gamma   90.00
#
_symmetry.space_group_name_H-M   'P 1'
#
loop_
_entity.id
_entity.type
_entity.pdbx_description
1 polymer ?
#
loop_
_entity_poly.entity_id
_entity_poly.type
_entity_poly.pdbx_seq_one_letter_code
_entity_poly.pdbx_strand_id
1 'polypeptide(L)'
;LASVVEPTFGWLLGLMLLFSWMGFVGVVRAEFLRARNFEYVRAARALGVSDRVIMFRHVLPNAMVATITFVPFTLAGSVTVLTSLDFLGIGLPPGSASLGELLGQGKANLQAPWLGLTGFFVIALLLSLLIFVGEAVRDAFDPRKNVT
;
A
#
# COMPACT_ATOMS: atom_id res chain seq x y z
N LEU A 1 -18.66 -26.34 5.52
CA LEU A 1 -18.95 -25.23 4.57
C LEU A 1 -17.79 -24.24 4.41
N ALA A 2 -16.72 -24.30 5.23
CA ALA A 2 -15.52 -23.49 5.07
C ALA A 2 -14.36 -24.32 4.47
N SER A 3 -14.35 -24.53 3.15
CA SER A 3 -13.15 -25.04 2.45
C SER A 3 -13.14 -24.70 0.96
N VAL A 4 -13.67 -23.53 0.58
CA VAL A 4 -13.53 -23.09 -0.83
C VAL A 4 -12.20 -22.39 -1.05
N VAL A 5 -11.61 -21.79 0.01
CA VAL A 5 -10.28 -21.15 -0.08
C VAL A 5 -9.51 -21.37 1.22
N GLU A 6 -8.35 -22.00 1.14
CA GLU A 6 -7.37 -21.96 2.23
C GLU A 6 -6.82 -20.53 2.32
N PRO A 7 -6.89 -19.87 3.49
CA PRO A 7 -6.35 -18.53 3.65
C PRO A 7 -4.83 -18.59 3.48
N THR A 8 -4.37 -18.16 2.30
CA THR A 8 -2.96 -17.95 2.00
C THR A 8 -2.57 -16.51 2.31
N PHE A 9 -1.26 -16.28 2.49
CA PHE A 9 -0.72 -14.94 2.72
C PHE A 9 -1.21 -13.92 1.68
N GLY A 10 -1.20 -14.31 0.40
CA GLY A 10 -1.64 -13.45 -0.70
C GLY A 10 -3.13 -13.09 -0.63
N TRP A 11 -3.96 -13.98 -0.09
CA TRP A 11 -5.40 -13.73 0.02
C TRP A 11 -5.75 -12.77 1.15
N LEU A 12 -5.08 -12.94 2.29
CA LEU A 12 -5.17 -11.99 3.40
C LEU A 12 -4.62 -10.61 3.00
N LEU A 13 -3.49 -10.58 2.27
CA LEU A 13 -2.91 -9.33 1.76
C LEU A 13 -3.87 -8.64 0.77
N GLY A 14 -4.40 -9.38 -0.20
CA GLY A 14 -5.35 -8.85 -1.17
C GLY A 14 -6.60 -8.27 -0.53
N LEU A 15 -7.16 -8.95 0.48
CA LEU A 15 -8.30 -8.44 1.25
C LEU A 15 -7.94 -7.16 2.02
N MET A 16 -6.79 -7.12 2.70
CA MET A 16 -6.36 -5.89 3.38
C MET A 16 -6.23 -4.70 2.42
N LEU A 17 -5.62 -4.92 1.26
CA LEU A 17 -5.46 -3.87 0.25
C LEU A 17 -6.79 -3.43 -0.34
N LEU A 18 -7.73 -4.37 -0.54
CA LEU A 18 -9.08 -4.07 -1.02
C LEU A 18 -9.87 -3.16 -0.08
N PHE A 19 -9.57 -3.15 1.22
CA PHE A 19 -10.20 -2.27 2.20
C PHE A 19 -9.35 -1.05 2.55
N SER A 20 -8.11 -0.98 2.08
CA SER A 20 -7.21 0.13 2.43
C SER A 20 -7.62 1.47 1.82
N TRP A 21 -8.43 1.49 0.75
CA TRP A 21 -8.89 2.73 0.11
C TRP A 21 -9.68 3.65 1.04
N MET A 22 -10.30 3.10 2.08
CA MET A 22 -11.06 3.88 3.06
C MET A 22 -10.20 4.95 3.74
N GLY A 23 -8.92 4.65 3.99
CA GLY A 23 -7.98 5.62 4.57
C GLY A 23 -7.65 6.79 3.64
N PHE A 24 -7.76 6.60 2.31
CA PHE A 24 -7.43 7.62 1.32
C PHE A 24 -8.59 8.56 0.99
N VAL A 25 -9.82 8.21 1.35
CA VAL A 25 -11.02 9.02 1.05
C VAL A 25 -10.87 10.45 1.56
N GLY A 26 -10.34 10.63 2.77
CA GLY A 26 -10.11 11.96 3.35
C GLY A 26 -9.09 12.79 2.56
N VAL A 27 -8.00 12.15 2.13
CA VAL A 27 -6.92 12.78 1.36
C VAL A 27 -7.42 13.20 -0.01
N VAL A 28 -8.10 12.30 -0.73
CA VAL A 28 -8.67 12.60 -2.05
C VAL A 28 -9.69 13.73 -1.95
N ARG A 29 -10.57 13.70 -0.93
CA ARG A 29 -11.55 14.78 -0.72
C ARG A 29 -10.87 16.13 -0.48
N ALA A 30 -9.81 16.16 0.33
CA ALA A 30 -9.05 17.38 0.59
C ALA A 30 -8.41 17.93 -0.69
N GLU A 31 -7.81 17.07 -1.51
CA GLU A 31 -7.22 17.46 -2.80
C GLU A 31 -8.28 17.94 -3.80
N PHE A 32 -9.47 17.34 -3.84
CA PHE A 32 -10.58 17.83 -4.66
C PHE A 32 -11.05 19.23 -4.22
N LEU A 33 -11.19 19.46 -2.91
CA LEU A 33 -11.59 20.77 -2.38
C LEU A 33 -10.55 21.85 -2.68
N ARG A 34 -9.26 21.49 -2.58
CA ARG A 34 -8.13 22.35 -2.95
C ARG A 34 -8.13 22.64 -4.45
N ALA A 35 -8.25 21.60 -5.28
CA ALA A 35 -8.16 21.71 -6.73
C ALA A 35 -9.29 22.54 -7.34
N ARG A 36 -10.49 22.51 -6.74
CA ARG A 36 -11.61 23.37 -7.13
C ARG A 36 -11.28 24.86 -7.08
N ASN A 37 -10.33 25.27 -6.24
CA ASN A 37 -9.93 26.68 -6.09
C ASN A 37 -8.81 27.11 -7.03
N PHE A 38 -8.26 26.22 -7.85
CA PHE A 38 -7.17 26.55 -8.77
C PHE A 38 -7.64 27.41 -9.97
N GLU A 39 -6.74 28.27 -10.43
CA GLU A 39 -7.00 29.21 -11.52
C GLU A 39 -7.33 28.50 -12.83
N TYR A 40 -6.65 27.39 -13.15
CA TYR A 40 -6.92 26.60 -14.36
C TYR A 40 -8.33 25.98 -14.35
N VAL A 41 -8.86 25.60 -13.17
CA VAL A 41 -10.23 25.09 -13.02
C VAL A 41 -11.24 26.20 -13.23
N ARG A 42 -10.97 27.39 -12.67
CA ARG A 42 -11.81 28.59 -12.86
C ARG A 42 -11.83 29.03 -14.33
N ALA A 43 -10.68 29.04 -14.99
CA ALA A 43 -10.56 29.36 -16.41
C ALA A 43 -11.30 28.35 -17.30
N ALA A 44 -11.13 27.04 -17.05
CA ALA A 44 -11.85 26.00 -17.79
C ALA A 44 -13.38 26.14 -17.66
N ARG A 45 -13.86 26.46 -16.46
CA ARG A 45 -15.28 26.73 -16.22
C ARG A 45 -15.76 28.00 -16.93
N ALA A 46 -14.97 29.07 -16.93
CA ALA A 46 -15.29 30.31 -17.66
C ALA A 46 -15.36 30.09 -19.19
N LEU A 47 -14.60 29.13 -19.71
CA LEU A 47 -14.63 28.69 -21.11
C LEU A 47 -15.79 27.73 -21.43
N GLY A 48 -16.67 27.44 -20.47
CA GLY A 48 -17.84 26.58 -20.69
C GLY A 48 -17.56 25.07 -20.70
N VAL A 49 -16.38 24.64 -20.23
CA VAL A 49 -16.05 23.20 -20.14
C VAL A 49 -16.93 22.53 -19.09
N SER A 50 -17.52 21.38 -19.44
CA SER A 50 -18.37 20.61 -18.52
C SER A 50 -17.64 20.14 -17.26
N ASP A 51 -18.34 20.13 -16.12
CA ASP A 51 -17.76 19.70 -14.84
C ASP A 51 -17.21 18.26 -14.89
N ARG A 52 -17.82 17.35 -15.68
CA ARG A 52 -17.31 15.98 -15.85
C ARG A 52 -15.92 15.98 -16.50
N VAL A 53 -15.72 16.77 -17.54
CA VAL A 53 -14.41 16.90 -18.19
C VAL A 53 -13.40 17.50 -17.22
N ILE A 54 -13.78 18.55 -16.49
CA ILE A 54 -12.90 19.17 -15.47
C ILE A 54 -12.49 18.15 -14.41
N MET A 55 -13.45 17.37 -13.90
CA MET A 55 -13.20 16.35 -12.90
C MET A 55 -12.24 15.27 -13.40
N PHE A 56 -12.53 14.59 -14.51
CA PHE A 56 -11.72 13.44 -14.96
C PHE A 56 -10.41 13.83 -15.64
N ARG A 57 -10.36 14.98 -16.32
CA ARG A 57 -9.17 15.42 -17.09
C ARG A 57 -8.20 16.23 -16.23
N HIS A 58 -8.69 17.01 -15.26
CA HIS A 58 -7.87 17.99 -14.55
C HIS A 58 -7.78 17.76 -13.05
N VAL A 59 -8.90 17.46 -12.38
CA VAL A 59 -8.94 17.36 -10.91
C VAL A 59 -8.54 15.97 -10.41
N LEU A 60 -9.13 14.91 -10.97
CA LEU A 60 -8.92 13.53 -10.56
C LEU A 60 -7.45 13.10 -10.70
N PRO A 61 -6.76 13.32 -11.84
CA PRO A 61 -5.35 12.95 -11.95
C PRO A 61 -4.48 13.65 -10.90
N ASN A 62 -4.76 14.94 -10.63
CA ASN A 62 -4.02 15.70 -9.62
C ASN A 62 -4.30 15.19 -8.19
N ALA A 63 -5.54 14.86 -7.86
CA ALA A 63 -5.91 14.30 -6.55
C ALA A 63 -5.37 12.88 -6.32
N MET A 64 -5.18 12.10 -7.40
CA MET A 64 -4.62 10.75 -7.32
C MET A 64 -3.12 10.73 -7.01
N VAL A 65 -2.36 11.79 -7.32
CA VAL A 65 -0.92 11.87 -7.00
C VAL A 65 -0.65 11.65 -5.51
N ALA A 66 -1.48 12.25 -4.65
CA ALA A 66 -1.37 12.07 -3.21
C ALA A 66 -1.66 10.62 -2.80
N THR A 67 -2.66 9.99 -3.40
CA THR A 67 -3.00 8.57 -3.11
C THR A 67 -1.90 7.63 -3.55
N ILE A 68 -1.39 7.77 -4.78
CA ILE A 68 -0.32 6.95 -5.36
C ILE A 68 0.96 7.08 -4.52
N THR A 69 1.21 8.25 -3.95
CA THR A 69 2.34 8.50 -3.04
C THR A 69 2.30 7.62 -1.79
N PHE A 70 1.11 7.31 -1.26
CA PHE A 70 0.98 6.53 -0.03
C PHE A 70 0.89 5.01 -0.25
N VAL A 71 0.63 4.56 -1.48
CA VAL A 71 0.50 3.12 -1.82
C VAL A 71 1.69 2.27 -1.33
N PRO A 72 2.96 2.66 -1.52
CA PRO A 72 4.11 1.88 -1.07
C PRO A 72 4.12 1.66 0.45
N PHE A 73 3.79 2.72 1.20
CA PHE A 73 3.75 2.68 2.67
C PHE A 73 2.60 1.83 3.18
N THR A 74 1.45 1.91 2.52
CA THR A 74 0.30 1.07 2.83
C THR A 74 0.60 -0.41 2.61
N LEU A 75 1.25 -0.75 1.50
CA LEU A 75 1.68 -2.13 1.22
C LEU A 75 2.63 -2.65 2.31
N ALA A 76 3.66 -1.86 2.66
CA ALA A 76 4.60 -2.21 3.73
C ALA A 76 3.90 -2.35 5.10
N GLY A 77 2.95 -1.45 5.39
CA GLY A 77 2.13 -1.50 6.60
C GLY A 77 1.28 -2.77 6.66
N SER A 78 0.61 -3.13 5.57
CA SER A 78 -0.19 -4.37 5.49
C SER A 78 0.66 -5.62 5.70
N VAL A 79 1.85 -5.71 5.08
CA VAL A 79 2.78 -6.82 5.30
C VAL A 79 3.22 -6.90 6.76
N THR A 80 3.51 -5.75 7.39
CA THR A 80 3.91 -5.68 8.80
C THR A 80 2.78 -6.16 9.72
N VAL A 81 1.53 -5.77 9.44
CA VAL A 81 0.36 -6.22 10.20
C VAL A 81 0.15 -7.73 10.03
N LEU A 82 0.19 -8.26 8.80
CA LEU A 82 0.09 -9.71 8.57
C LEU A 82 1.18 -10.49 9.32
N THR A 83 2.43 -10.04 9.20
CA THR A 83 3.57 -10.67 9.88
C THR A 83 3.39 -10.66 11.39
N SER A 84 2.83 -9.58 11.95
CA SER A 84 2.54 -9.47 13.38
C SER A 84 1.42 -10.41 13.82
N LEU A 85 0.35 -10.53 13.02
CA LEU A 85 -0.75 -11.46 13.27
C LEU A 85 -0.30 -12.93 13.18
N ASP A 86 0.54 -13.24 12.20
CA ASP A 86 1.17 -14.55 12.05
C ASP A 86 2.06 -14.87 13.25
N PHE A 87 2.88 -13.93 13.70
CA PHE A 87 3.72 -14.09 14.90
C PHE A 87 2.91 -14.33 16.18
N LEU A 88 1.71 -13.75 16.27
CA LEU A 88 0.78 -13.98 17.37
C LEU A 88 -0.03 -15.28 17.24
N GLY A 89 0.10 -16.02 16.13
CA GLY A 89 -0.62 -17.26 15.87
C GLY A 89 -2.10 -17.08 15.48
N ILE A 90 -2.50 -15.86 15.07
CA ILE A 90 -3.88 -15.51 14.70
C ILE A 90 -4.04 -15.42 13.17
N GLY A 91 -2.92 -15.40 12.43
CA GLY A 91 -2.92 -15.31 10.97
C GLY A 91 -3.02 -16.67 10.27
N LEU A 92 -1.94 -17.11 9.66
CA LEU A 92 -1.90 -18.33 8.85
C LEU A 92 -1.95 -19.62 9.69
N PRO A 93 -2.40 -20.75 9.12
CA PRO A 93 -2.41 -22.04 9.80
C PRO A 93 -1.01 -22.41 10.34
N PRO A 94 -0.93 -23.04 11.53
CA PRO A 94 0.33 -23.46 12.11
C PRO A 94 1.07 -24.45 11.19
N GLY A 95 2.38 -24.27 11.03
CA GLY A 95 3.20 -25.04 10.09
C GLY A 95 3.29 -24.45 8.67
N SER A 96 2.61 -23.33 8.40
CA SER A 96 2.82 -22.56 7.16
C SER A 96 4.16 -21.80 7.20
N ALA A 97 4.84 -21.73 6.06
CA ALA A 97 6.06 -20.94 5.92
C ALA A 97 5.73 -19.44 5.84
N SER A 98 5.47 -18.81 7.00
CA SER A 98 5.12 -17.40 7.13
C SER A 98 6.26 -16.55 7.70
N LEU A 99 6.24 -15.24 7.43
CA LEU A 99 7.21 -14.30 7.97
C LEU A 99 7.14 -14.21 9.50
N GLY A 100 5.92 -14.33 10.06
CA GLY A 100 5.71 -14.31 11.51
C GLY A 100 6.19 -15.58 12.20
N GLU A 101 5.97 -16.74 11.59
CA GLU A 101 6.50 -18.03 12.08
C GLU A 101 8.03 -18.03 12.11
N LEU A 102 8.66 -17.46 11.09
CA LEU A 102 10.11 -17.34 11.01
C LEU A 102 10.69 -16.51 12.18
N LEU A 103 10.02 -15.41 12.56
CA LEU A 103 10.35 -14.67 13.78
C LEU A 103 10.07 -15.47 15.06
N GLY A 104 8.98 -16.23 15.08
CA GLY A 104 8.61 -17.13 16.17
C GLY A 104 9.71 -18.16 16.47
N GLN A 105 10.27 -18.76 15.42
CA GLN A 105 11.37 -19.73 15.50
C GLN A 105 12.66 -19.10 16.03
N GLY A 106 12.98 -17.87 15.61
CA GLY A 106 14.11 -17.10 16.15
C GLY A 106 13.95 -16.78 17.63
N LYS A 107 12.73 -16.42 18.07
CA LYS A 107 12.39 -16.22 19.49
C LYS A 107 12.47 -17.50 20.32
N ALA A 108 11.98 -18.61 19.78
CA ALA A 108 11.90 -19.88 20.50
C ALA A 108 13.27 -20.55 20.67
N ASN A 109 14.21 -20.29 19.75
CA ASN A 109 15.53 -20.90 19.72
C ASN A 109 16.64 -19.87 20.00
N LEU A 110 16.66 -19.31 21.21
CA LEU A 110 17.68 -18.33 21.64
C LEU A 110 19.11 -18.89 21.59
N GLN A 111 19.26 -20.22 21.70
CA GLN A 111 20.51 -20.95 21.52
C GLN A 111 21.04 -20.94 20.08
N ALA A 112 20.19 -20.59 19.11
CA ALA A 112 20.49 -20.58 17.68
C ALA A 112 20.32 -19.15 17.11
N PRO A 113 21.23 -18.21 17.43
CA PRO A 113 21.10 -16.80 17.08
C PRO A 113 21.02 -16.55 15.57
N TRP A 114 21.54 -17.47 14.75
CA TRP A 114 21.41 -17.41 13.29
C TRP A 114 19.96 -17.40 12.83
N LEU A 115 19.03 -18.07 13.53
CA LEU A 115 17.60 -18.06 13.17
C LEU A 115 17.01 -16.66 13.33
N GLY A 116 17.29 -15.99 14.45
CA GLY A 116 16.88 -14.60 14.68
C GLY A 116 17.47 -13.64 13.66
N LEU A 117 18.77 -13.79 13.34
CA LEU A 117 19.43 -12.96 12.32
C LEU A 117 18.83 -13.19 10.93
N THR A 118 18.59 -14.44 10.53
CA THR A 118 17.96 -14.74 9.23
C THR A 118 16.59 -14.08 9.13
N GLY A 119 15.78 -14.11 10.19
CA GLY A 119 14.47 -13.46 10.17
C GLY A 119 14.51 -11.95 10.11
N PHE A 120 15.44 -11.35 10.84
CA PHE A 120 15.71 -9.92 10.73
C PHE A 120 16.07 -9.53 9.29
N PHE A 121 17.05 -10.19 8.67
CA PHE A 121 17.50 -9.84 7.33
C PHE A 121 16.46 -10.11 6.24
N VAL A 122 15.71 -11.21 6.34
CA VAL A 122 14.64 -11.53 5.39
C VAL A 122 13.55 -10.47 5.42
N ILE A 123 13.06 -10.09 6.60
CA ILE A 123 12.01 -9.08 6.73
C ILE A 123 12.53 -7.70 6.34
N ALA A 124 13.73 -7.32 6.79
CA ALA A 124 14.34 -6.04 6.44
C ALA A 124 14.49 -5.91 4.91
N LEU A 125 15.07 -6.91 4.25
CA LEU A 125 15.27 -6.90 2.80
C LEU A 125 13.93 -6.89 2.05
N LEU A 126 12.96 -7.70 2.48
CA LEU A 126 11.64 -7.76 1.85
C LEU A 126 10.92 -6.42 1.92
N LEU A 127 10.88 -5.79 3.10
CA LEU A 127 10.23 -4.49 3.28
C LEU A 127 10.96 -3.38 2.51
N SER A 128 12.31 -3.39 2.51
CA SER A 128 13.10 -2.44 1.72
C SER A 128 12.83 -2.59 0.22
N LEU A 129 12.85 -3.81 -0.32
CA LEU A 129 12.54 -4.07 -1.73
C LEU A 129 11.11 -3.65 -2.07
N LEU A 130 10.15 -3.93 -1.20
CA LEU A 130 8.75 -3.55 -1.41
C LEU A 130 8.59 -2.02 -1.49
N ILE A 131 9.25 -1.29 -0.59
CA ILE A 131 9.23 0.18 -0.60
C ILE A 131 9.89 0.71 -1.87
N PHE A 132 11.07 0.22 -2.25
CA PHE A 132 11.75 0.68 -3.46
C PHE A 132 10.96 0.39 -4.74
N VAL A 133 10.35 -0.80 -4.84
CA VAL A 133 9.44 -1.13 -5.95
C VAL A 133 8.25 -0.18 -5.95
N GLY A 134 7.68 0.10 -4.79
CA GLY A 134 6.57 1.05 -4.67
C GLY A 134 6.96 2.48 -5.05
N GLU A 135 8.15 2.94 -4.67
CA GLU A 135 8.69 4.24 -5.09
C GLU A 135 8.92 4.28 -6.60
N ALA A 136 9.47 3.22 -7.20
CA ALA A 136 9.63 3.13 -8.65
C ALA A 136 8.28 3.17 -9.39
N VAL A 137 7.26 2.49 -8.86
CA VAL A 137 5.89 2.56 -9.39
C VAL A 137 5.34 3.97 -9.26
N ARG A 138 5.45 4.59 -8.07
CA ARG A 138 5.01 5.97 -7.85
C ARG A 138 5.68 6.93 -8.84
N ASP A 139 6.99 6.77 -9.04
CA ASP A 139 7.78 7.57 -9.97
C ASP A 139 7.32 7.42 -11.41
N ALA A 140 6.98 6.19 -11.84
CA ALA A 140 6.43 5.95 -13.18
C ALA A 140 5.06 6.61 -13.39
N PHE A 141 4.30 6.81 -12.31
CA PHE A 141 3.01 7.51 -12.33
C PHE A 141 3.12 9.02 -12.06
N ASP A 142 4.31 9.58 -11.76
CA ASP A 142 4.48 11.03 -11.60
C ASP A 142 4.58 11.71 -12.98
N PRO A 143 3.54 12.44 -13.45
CA PRO A 143 3.54 13.05 -14.77
C PRO A 143 4.58 14.16 -14.92
N ARG A 144 5.20 14.64 -13.83
CA ARG A 144 6.21 15.72 -13.88
C ARG A 144 7.54 15.30 -14.50
N LYS A 145 7.84 13.99 -14.57
CA LYS A 145 9.11 13.50 -15.12
C LYS A 145 9.11 13.34 -16.65
N ASN A 146 7.95 13.43 -17.30
CA ASN A 146 7.82 13.21 -18.75
C ASN A 146 7.93 14.50 -19.58
N VAL A 147 8.38 15.61 -18.98
CA VAL A 147 8.54 16.92 -19.64
C VAL A 147 10.02 17.32 -19.62
N THR A 148 10.86 16.58 -20.33
CA THR A 148 12.19 17.01 -20.78
C THR A 148 12.49 16.36 -22.13
#